data_AF-W0BBN9-F1
#
_entry.id   AF-W0BBN9-F1
#
_cell.length_a   1.000
_cell.length_b   1.000
_cell.length_c   1.000
_cell.angle_alpha   90.00
_cell.angle_beta   90.00
_cell.angle_gamma   90.00
#
_symmetry.space_group_name_H-M   'P 1'
#
loop_
_entity.id
_entity.type
_entity.pdbx_description
1 polymer ?
#
loop_
_entity_poly.entity_id
_entity_poly.type
_entity_poly.pdbx_seq_one_letter_code
_entity_poly.pdbx_strand_id
1 'polypeptide(L)'
;MNAFKRHIIITLGLLTACAPPKPAPEAPINETMPVVEREVKTATISSWDIAGAMSASNQKKAWTASLNWHQQGINHYQIRLFGPLGAEQSSLKKTEA
;
A
#
# COMPACT_ATOMS: atom_id res chain seq x y z
N MET A 1 22.03 40.30 -11.88
CA MET A 1 20.96 39.27 -11.97
C MET A 1 20.58 38.88 -10.56
N ASN A 2 19.49 39.46 -10.04
CA ASN A 2 19.31 39.73 -8.61
C ASN A 2 19.14 38.45 -7.79
N ALA A 3 19.89 38.32 -6.67
CA ALA A 3 19.82 37.20 -5.74
C ALA A 3 18.38 36.87 -5.30
N PHE A 4 17.52 37.89 -5.25
CA PHE A 4 16.09 37.78 -4.98
C PHE A 4 15.33 36.93 -6.02
N LYS A 5 15.63 37.09 -7.33
CA LYS A 5 15.05 36.23 -8.38
C LYS A 5 15.50 34.77 -8.22
N ARG A 6 16.75 34.55 -7.79
CA ARG A 6 17.27 33.19 -7.58
C ARG A 6 16.60 32.50 -6.39
N HIS A 7 16.28 33.24 -5.32
CA HIS A 7 15.57 32.69 -4.16
C HIS A 7 14.12 32.34 -4.51
N ILE A 8 13.41 33.21 -5.23
CA ILE A 8 12.03 32.94 -5.68
C ILE A 8 11.95 31.65 -6.50
N ILE A 9 12.89 31.41 -7.41
CA ILE A 9 12.91 30.20 -8.26
C ILE A 9 13.13 28.94 -7.42
N ILE A 10 14.05 28.99 -6.45
CA ILE A 10 14.36 27.83 -5.58
C ILE A 10 13.15 27.49 -4.71
N THR A 11 12.53 28.49 -4.08
CA THR A 11 11.35 28.27 -3.23
C THR A 11 10.19 27.71 -4.06
N LEU A 12 9.94 28.25 -5.26
CA LEU A 12 8.85 27.78 -6.11
C LEU A 12 9.06 26.33 -6.60
N GLY A 13 10.31 25.93 -6.85
CA GLY A 13 10.65 24.54 -7.22
C GLY A 13 10.48 23.54 -6.08
N LEU A 14 10.69 23.95 -4.83
CA LEU A 14 10.46 23.09 -3.66
C LEU A 14 8.97 22.83 -3.40
N LEU A 15 8.06 23.73 -3.83
CA LEU A 15 6.62 23.53 -3.67
C LEU A 15 6.03 22.47 -4.63
N THR A 16 6.66 22.18 -5.77
CA THR A 16 6.13 21.21 -6.75
C THR A 16 6.53 19.77 -6.48
N ALA A 17 7.43 19.52 -5.52
CA ALA A 17 7.90 18.18 -5.17
C ALA A 17 6.88 17.35 -4.35
N CYS A 18 5.77 17.94 -3.91
CA CYS A 18 4.72 17.27 -3.14
C CYS A 18 3.53 16.81 -4.01
N ALA A 19 3.77 16.46 -5.28
CA ALA A 19 2.73 15.86 -6.11
C ALA A 19 2.61 14.36 -5.77
N PRO A 20 1.46 13.87 -5.27
CA PRO A 20 1.27 12.44 -5.06
C PRO A 20 1.40 11.67 -6.38
N PRO A 21 1.94 10.44 -6.36
CA PRO A 21 2.04 9.62 -7.56
C PRO A 21 0.65 9.43 -8.18
N LYS A 22 0.57 9.57 -9.51
CA LYS A 22 -0.67 9.47 -10.26
C LYS A 22 -1.28 8.07 -10.04
N PRO A 23 -2.56 7.96 -9.64
CA PRO A 23 -3.25 6.67 -9.57
C PRO A 23 -3.17 5.95 -10.91
N ALA A 24 -3.19 4.61 -10.89
CA ALA A 24 -3.24 3.83 -12.12
C ALA A 24 -4.40 4.34 -13.00
N PRO A 25 -4.13 4.71 -14.27
CA PRO A 25 -5.08 5.42 -15.11
C PRO A 25 -6.32 4.59 -15.50
N GLU A 26 -6.24 3.27 -15.41
CA GLU A 26 -7.34 2.37 -15.76
C GLU A 26 -7.54 1.29 -14.69
N ALA A 27 -8.80 0.98 -14.42
CA ALA A 27 -9.16 -0.16 -13.61
C ALA A 27 -8.74 -1.45 -14.34
N PRO A 28 -8.20 -2.46 -13.62
CA PRO A 28 -7.82 -3.72 -14.24
C PRO A 28 -9.03 -4.38 -14.91
N ILE A 29 -8.85 -4.85 -16.15
CA ILE A 29 -9.88 -5.59 -16.88
C ILE A 29 -9.97 -6.99 -16.27
N ASN A 30 -11.18 -7.40 -15.90
CA ASN A 30 -11.43 -8.75 -15.42
C ASN A 30 -11.41 -9.74 -16.59
N GLU A 31 -10.23 -10.28 -16.90
CA GLU A 31 -10.08 -11.35 -17.88
C GLU A 31 -10.69 -12.66 -17.34
N THR A 32 -11.54 -13.30 -18.12
CA THR A 32 -12.08 -14.64 -17.84
C THR A 32 -11.07 -15.70 -18.28
N MET A 33 -10.55 -16.45 -17.31
CA MET A 33 -9.49 -17.43 -17.51
C MET A 33 -9.73 -18.63 -16.60
N PRO A 34 -9.19 -19.84 -16.88
CA PRO A 34 -9.23 -20.95 -15.95
C PRO A 34 -8.44 -20.65 -14.65
N VAL A 35 -8.83 -21.27 -13.54
CA VAL A 35 -8.16 -21.09 -12.23
C VAL A 35 -6.69 -21.51 -12.31
N VAL A 36 -6.39 -22.62 -12.98
CA VAL A 36 -5.03 -23.16 -13.13
C VAL A 36 -4.08 -22.14 -13.76
N GLU A 37 -4.53 -21.44 -14.82
CA GLU A 37 -3.69 -20.43 -15.48
C GLU A 37 -3.53 -19.17 -14.61
N ARG A 38 -4.54 -18.82 -13.79
CA ARG A 38 -4.41 -17.74 -12.80
C ARG A 38 -3.38 -18.05 -11.74
N GLU A 39 -3.37 -19.26 -11.21
CA GLU A 39 -2.39 -19.67 -10.20
C GLU A 39 -0.96 -19.53 -10.73
N VAL A 40 -0.70 -19.95 -11.97
CA VAL A 40 0.61 -19.81 -12.61
C VAL A 40 1.00 -18.34 -12.76
N LYS A 41 0.08 -17.48 -13.22
CA LYS A 41 0.37 -16.04 -13.38
C LYS A 41 0.57 -15.37 -12.01
N THR A 42 -0.25 -15.67 -11.01
CA THR A 42 -0.14 -15.09 -9.66
C THR A 42 1.10 -15.58 -8.92
N ALA A 43 1.58 -16.80 -9.18
CA ALA A 43 2.81 -17.33 -8.58
C ALA A 43 4.07 -16.51 -8.92
N THR A 44 4.05 -15.77 -10.04
CA THR A 44 5.15 -14.86 -10.43
C THR A 44 5.13 -13.52 -9.70
N ILE A 45 4.03 -13.17 -9.03
CA ILE A 45 3.89 -11.89 -8.33
C ILE A 45 4.60 -12.01 -6.98
N SER A 46 5.73 -11.32 -6.85
CA SER A 46 6.49 -11.26 -5.59
C SER A 46 6.18 -10.03 -4.75
N SER A 47 5.57 -8.99 -5.33
CA SER A 47 5.30 -7.72 -4.65
C SER A 47 3.89 -7.24 -4.88
N TRP A 48 3.21 -6.83 -3.82
CA TRP A 48 1.85 -6.32 -3.88
C TRP A 48 1.51 -5.44 -2.68
N ASP A 49 0.48 -4.63 -2.86
CA ASP A 49 -0.11 -3.77 -1.85
C ASP A 49 -1.60 -4.08 -1.71
N ILE A 50 -2.04 -4.32 -0.48
CA ILE A 50 -3.45 -4.54 -0.15
C ILE A 50 -3.84 -3.55 0.94
N ALA A 51 -4.87 -2.74 0.69
CA ALA A 51 -5.45 -1.84 1.68
C ALA A 51 -6.98 -1.99 1.70
N GLY A 52 -7.57 -2.02 2.89
CA GLY A 52 -9.03 -2.17 3.00
C GLY A 52 -9.51 -2.38 4.42
N ALA A 53 -10.80 -2.74 4.55
CA ALA A 53 -11.39 -3.12 5.83
C ALA A 53 -11.24 -4.64 6.06
N MET A 54 -10.93 -5.02 7.30
CA MET A 54 -10.82 -6.39 7.76
C MET A 54 -11.77 -6.60 8.94
N SER A 55 -12.46 -7.74 8.94
CA SER A 55 -13.26 -8.20 10.08
C SER A 55 -12.82 -9.62 10.40
N ALA A 56 -12.61 -9.90 11.69
CA ALA A 56 -12.33 -11.25 12.15
C ALA A 56 -13.20 -11.54 13.36
N SER A 57 -13.85 -12.71 13.33
CA SER A 57 -14.70 -13.19 14.41
C SER A 57 -14.39 -14.63 14.75
N ASN A 58 -14.51 -14.96 16.02
CA ASN A 58 -14.52 -16.31 16.54
C ASN A 58 -15.67 -16.46 17.54
N GLN A 59 -15.84 -17.63 18.16
CA GLN A 59 -16.95 -17.88 19.09
C GLN A 59 -16.97 -16.96 20.33
N LYS A 60 -15.85 -16.30 20.67
CA LYS A 60 -15.70 -15.50 21.88
C LYS A 60 -15.58 -14.00 21.61
N LYS A 61 -15.07 -13.59 20.45
CA LYS A 61 -14.71 -12.21 20.12
C LYS A 61 -14.88 -11.93 18.63
N ALA A 62 -15.31 -10.71 18.32
CA ALA A 62 -15.30 -10.16 16.98
C ALA A 62 -14.65 -8.78 17.02
N TRP A 63 -13.88 -8.44 15.99
CA TRP A 63 -13.25 -7.13 15.85
C TRP A 63 -13.17 -6.73 14.39
N THR A 64 -13.07 -5.42 14.17
CA THR A 64 -12.89 -4.81 12.86
C THR A 64 -11.65 -3.92 12.89
N ALA A 65 -10.95 -3.84 11.77
CA ALA A 65 -9.78 -2.99 11.61
C ALA A 65 -9.60 -2.57 10.15
N SER A 66 -8.87 -1.48 9.92
CA SER A 66 -8.31 -1.16 8.61
C SER A 66 -6.98 -1.90 8.43
N LEU A 67 -6.81 -2.57 7.30
CA LEU A 67 -5.62 -3.31 6.91
C LEU A 67 -4.80 -2.50 5.89
N ASN A 68 -3.48 -2.52 6.06
CA ASN A 68 -2.52 -2.11 5.05
C ASN A 68 -1.37 -3.13 5.03
N TRP A 69 -1.32 -3.94 3.99
CA TRP A 69 -0.30 -4.96 3.76
C TRP A 69 0.55 -4.57 2.56
N HIS A 70 1.85 -4.41 2.82
CA HIS A 70 2.88 -4.25 1.82
C HIS A 70 3.76 -5.51 1.77
N GLN A 71 3.89 -6.14 0.59
CA GLN A 71 4.76 -7.30 0.35
C GLN A 71 5.82 -6.97 -0.70
N GLN A 72 7.07 -7.36 -0.44
CA GLN A 72 8.21 -7.22 -1.34
C GLN A 72 9.06 -8.50 -1.37
N GLY A 73 8.47 -9.63 -1.75
CA GLY A 73 9.10 -10.94 -1.75
C GLY A 73 8.59 -11.81 -0.59
N ILE A 74 8.83 -13.12 -0.65
CA ILE A 74 8.20 -14.13 0.24
C ILE A 74 8.42 -13.82 1.73
N ASN A 75 9.59 -13.31 2.10
CA ASN A 75 9.99 -13.08 3.49
C ASN A 75 10.15 -11.60 3.87
N HIS A 76 9.72 -10.69 3.00
CA HIS A 76 9.79 -9.26 3.26
C HIS A 76 8.39 -8.66 3.16
N TYR A 77 7.75 -8.50 4.32
CA TYR A 77 6.40 -7.97 4.38
C TYR A 77 6.14 -7.15 5.63
N GLN A 78 5.20 -6.22 5.48
CA GLN A 78 4.66 -5.44 6.57
C GLN A 78 3.14 -5.45 6.49
N ILE A 79 2.50 -5.98 7.53
CA ILE A 79 1.05 -5.94 7.73
C ILE A 79 0.77 -4.95 8.86
N ARG A 80 -0.02 -3.92 8.59
CA ARG A 80 -0.48 -2.93 9.57
C ARG A 80 -1.98 -3.04 9.73
N LEU A 81 -2.42 -3.15 10.97
CA LEU A 81 -3.83 -3.14 11.36
C LEU A 81 -4.08 -1.89 12.20
N PHE A 82 -5.15 -1.18 11.89
CA PHE A 82 -5.59 0.01 12.61
C PHE A 82 -7.01 -0.21 13.12
N GLY A 83 -7.24 -0.03 14.41
CA GLY A 83 -8.58 0.00 14.98
C GLY A 83 -9.39 1.19 14.46
N PRO A 84 -10.68 1.25 14.80
CA PRO A 84 -11.54 2.38 14.44
C PRO A 84 -10.88 3.71 14.82
N LEU A 85 -10.84 4.65 13.88
CA LEU A 85 -10.22 5.98 14.05
C LEU A 85 -8.71 5.97 14.38
N GLY A 86 -8.02 4.84 14.20
CA GLY A 86 -6.60 4.71 14.53
C GLY A 86 -6.31 4.59 16.03
N ALA A 87 -7.33 4.32 16.87
CA ALA A 87 -7.17 4.21 18.32
C ALA A 87 -6.27 3.04 18.75
N GLU A 88 -6.21 1.99 17.94
CA GLU A 88 -5.34 0.83 18.16
C GLU A 88 -4.50 0.61 16.90
N GLN A 89 -3.23 0.25 17.06
CA GLN A 89 -2.36 -0.08 15.95
C GLN A 89 -1.54 -1.33 16.27
N SER A 90 -1.56 -2.30 15.38
CA SER A 90 -0.60 -3.42 15.41
C SER A 90 0.13 -3.52 14.07
N SER A 91 1.42 -3.87 14.13
CA SER A 91 2.25 -4.08 12.94
C SER A 91 2.95 -5.42 13.07
N LEU A 92 2.77 -6.26 12.07
CA LEU A 92 3.55 -7.47 11.88
C LEU A 92 4.55 -7.20 10.76
N LYS A 93 5.83 -7.42 11.05
CA LYS A 93 6.90 -7.30 10.07
C LYS A 93 7.65 -8.61 10.01
N LYS A 94 7.94 -9.08 8.80
CA LYS A 94 8.93 -10.12 8.56
C LYS A 94 9.97 -9.54 7.63
N THR A 95 11.22 -9.65 8.06
CA THR A 95 12.43 -9.29 7.32
C THR A 95 13.46 -10.35 7.70
N GLU A 96 13.86 -11.20 6.77
CA GLU A 96 14.97 -12.14 7.00
C GLU A 96 16.31 -11.41 6.83
N ALA A 97 17.30 -11.79 7.65
CA ALA A 97 18.65 -11.21 7.69
C ALA A 97 19.54 -11.74 6.56
#